data_AF-A0A512BUL4-F1
#
_entry.id   AF-A0A512BUL4-F1
#
_cell.length_a   1.000
_cell.length_b   1.000
_cell.length_c   1.000
_cell.angle_alpha   90.00
_cell.angle_beta   90.00
_cell.angle_gamma   90.00
#
_symmetry.space_group_name_H-M   'P 1'
#
loop_
_entity.id
_entity.type
_entity.pdbx_description
1 polymer ?
#
loop_
_entity_poly.entity_id
_entity_poly.type
_entity_poly.pdbx_seq_one_letter_code
_entity_poly.pdbx_strand_id
1 'polypeptide(L)'
;MSVRPLILIMTIVGLNGMAACSDAPDDRVSPLRIADSDPEQGRGLIQAFGCGACHTIDGVRGARGKVGPELRNYAQQHLLAGFLPNTPQHLVAWLLDPVALKLGTGMPAQGLTEAEARHVAAYLYTLGREDLRVYPPDPPLPLREPDKAMTDLDAPATDASETTPRTRRIAPDLSKEPKS
;
A
#
# COMPACT_ATOMS: atom_id res chain seq x y z
N MET A 1 22.56 -54.70 47.90
CA MET A 1 24.03 -54.68 47.76
C MET A 1 24.39 -53.67 46.70
N SER A 2 25.18 -52.67 47.09
CA SER A 2 25.55 -51.48 46.34
C SER A 2 26.98 -51.64 45.83
N VAL A 3 27.24 -51.32 44.56
CA VAL A 3 28.57 -50.91 44.10
C VAL A 3 28.42 -50.04 42.84
N ARG A 4 28.80 -48.77 42.97
CA ARG A 4 29.03 -47.84 41.86
C ARG A 4 30.53 -47.80 41.55
N PRO A 5 30.98 -47.88 40.29
CA PRO A 5 32.32 -47.46 39.92
C PRO A 5 32.30 -46.08 39.26
N LEU A 6 32.97 -45.19 39.97
CA LEU A 6 33.83 -44.06 39.60
C LEU A 6 33.95 -43.64 38.11
N ILE A 7 33.75 -42.34 37.94
CA ILE A 7 33.90 -41.49 36.76
C ILE A 7 35.37 -41.46 36.26
N LEU A 8 35.58 -41.56 34.94
CA LEU A 8 36.74 -40.99 34.26
C LEU A 8 36.26 -39.97 33.22
N ILE A 9 36.55 -38.70 33.49
CA ILE A 9 36.33 -37.56 32.61
C ILE A 9 37.36 -37.64 31.48
N MET A 10 36.91 -37.82 30.25
CA MET A 10 37.64 -37.37 29.06
C MET A 10 36.82 -36.29 28.38
N THR A 11 37.22 -35.05 28.62
CA THR A 11 36.84 -33.88 27.83
C THR A 11 37.36 -34.06 26.40
N ILE A 12 36.47 -34.40 25.48
CA ILE A 12 36.69 -34.17 24.05
C ILE A 12 36.04 -32.83 23.72
N VAL A 13 36.87 -31.79 23.71
CA VAL A 13 36.59 -30.53 23.04
C VAL A 13 36.58 -30.83 21.54
N GLY A 14 35.38 -31.11 21.03
CA GLY A 14 35.11 -31.40 19.62
C GLY A 14 34.43 -30.21 18.95
N LEU A 15 35.26 -29.32 18.45
CA LEU A 15 35.10 -28.39 17.32
C LEU A 15 33.68 -28.17 16.73
N ASN A 16 33.25 -26.91 16.86
CA ASN A 16 32.20 -26.21 16.14
C ASN A 16 31.88 -26.75 14.73
N GLY A 17 30.61 -27.10 14.51
CA GLY A 17 30.00 -27.29 13.20
C GLY A 17 28.60 -26.68 13.18
N MET A 18 28.51 -25.35 13.17
CA MET A 18 27.29 -24.63 12.84
C MET A 18 26.99 -24.85 11.35
N ALA A 19 26.19 -25.87 11.04
CA ALA A 19 25.50 -25.96 9.75
C ALA A 19 24.01 -25.70 9.97
N ALA A 20 23.71 -24.51 10.52
CA ALA A 20 22.39 -23.92 10.40
C ALA A 20 22.34 -23.22 9.03
N CYS A 21 22.10 -23.96 7.96
CA CYS A 21 21.44 -23.36 6.81
C CYS A 21 19.96 -23.20 7.21
N SER A 22 19.67 -22.19 8.02
CA SER A 22 18.34 -21.59 7.97
C SER A 22 18.25 -20.96 6.59
N ASP A 23 17.40 -21.51 5.73
CA ASP A 23 16.72 -20.69 4.74
C ASP A 23 16.12 -19.52 5.55
N ALA A 24 16.81 -18.38 5.54
CA ALA A 24 16.19 -17.14 5.95
C ALA A 24 15.05 -16.94 4.95
N PRO A 25 13.79 -16.84 5.41
CA PRO A 25 12.71 -16.48 4.51
C PRO A 25 13.11 -15.20 3.78
N ASP A 26 13.00 -15.19 2.45
CA ASP A 26 13.21 -13.98 1.65
C ASP A 26 12.29 -12.87 2.19
N ASP A 27 12.89 -11.92 2.91
CA ASP A 27 12.21 -10.87 3.67
C ASP A 27 11.62 -9.79 2.76
N ARG A 28 11.93 -9.85 1.46
CA ARG A 28 11.51 -8.89 0.43
C ARG A 28 10.00 -8.80 0.25
N VAL A 29 9.23 -9.77 0.73
CA VAL A 29 7.77 -9.69 0.78
C VAL A 29 7.23 -10.39 2.03
N SER A 30 7.69 -9.99 3.23
CA SER A 30 6.98 -10.42 4.44
C SER A 30 5.52 -9.97 4.36
N PRO A 31 4.52 -10.90 4.40
CA PRO A 31 3.13 -10.51 4.45
C PRO A 31 2.94 -9.60 5.64
N LEU A 32 2.31 -8.44 5.43
CA LEU A 32 1.94 -7.55 6.52
C LEU A 32 0.95 -8.35 7.38
N ARG A 33 1.40 -8.85 8.53
CA ARG A 33 0.58 -9.68 9.42
C ARG A 33 -0.14 -8.75 10.40
N ILE A 34 -1.46 -8.83 10.41
CA ILE A 34 -2.29 -8.21 11.44
C ILE A 34 -2.48 -9.24 12.55
N ALA A 35 -2.25 -8.85 13.81
CA ALA A 35 -2.44 -9.74 14.95
C ALA A 35 -3.92 -10.17 15.05
N ASP A 36 -4.13 -11.42 15.46
CA ASP A 36 -5.47 -12.02 15.66
C ASP A 36 -6.37 -11.90 14.43
N SER A 37 -5.79 -12.12 13.24
CA SER A 37 -6.49 -12.04 11.97
C SER A 37 -6.34 -13.31 11.13
N ASP A 38 -7.29 -13.49 10.23
CA ASP A 38 -7.42 -14.61 9.30
C ASP A 38 -7.99 -14.07 7.98
N PRO A 39 -7.17 -13.99 6.90
CA PRO A 39 -7.60 -13.52 5.59
C PRO A 39 -8.79 -14.29 5.00
N GLU A 40 -8.92 -15.59 5.25
CA GLU A 40 -10.02 -16.36 4.68
C GLU A 40 -11.36 -16.04 5.33
N GLN A 41 -11.34 -15.80 6.65
CA GLN A 41 -12.50 -15.22 7.34
C GLN A 41 -12.81 -13.82 6.81
N GLY A 42 -11.77 -13.01 6.57
CA GLY A 42 -11.89 -11.69 5.96
C GLY A 42 -12.60 -11.73 4.62
N ARG A 43 -12.24 -12.66 3.75
CA ARG A 43 -12.89 -12.89 2.44
C ARG A 43 -14.40 -13.16 2.59
N GLY A 44 -14.77 -13.99 3.56
CA GLY A 44 -16.17 -14.28 3.88
C GLY A 44 -16.92 -13.05 4.39
N LEU A 45 -16.30 -12.27 5.28
CA LEU A 45 -16.87 -11.03 5.82
C LEU A 45 -17.05 -9.96 4.74
N ILE A 46 -16.10 -9.80 3.82
CA ILE A 46 -16.22 -8.87 2.68
C ILE A 46 -17.45 -9.19 1.84
N GLN A 47 -17.73 -10.48 1.64
CA GLN A 47 -18.94 -10.91 0.95
C GLN A 47 -20.20 -10.64 1.78
N ALA A 48 -20.19 -10.98 3.06
CA ALA A 48 -21.34 -10.86 3.96
C ALA A 48 -21.77 -9.41 4.21
N PHE A 49 -20.80 -8.52 4.37
CA PHE A 49 -21.01 -7.09 4.61
C PHE A 49 -21.18 -6.28 3.30
N GLY A 50 -21.30 -6.95 2.14
CA GLY A 50 -21.70 -6.29 0.89
C GLY A 50 -20.67 -5.34 0.29
N CYS A 51 -19.39 -5.43 0.66
CA CYS A 51 -18.34 -4.56 0.13
C CYS A 51 -18.26 -4.62 -1.41
N GLY A 52 -18.60 -5.78 -1.98
CA GLY A 52 -18.64 -6.04 -3.42
C GLY A 52 -19.72 -5.26 -4.19
N ALA A 53 -20.68 -4.63 -3.52
CA ALA A 53 -21.67 -3.76 -4.17
C ALA A 53 -21.02 -2.49 -4.73
N CYS A 54 -19.99 -1.98 -4.04
CA CYS A 54 -19.28 -0.77 -4.43
C CYS A 54 -17.93 -1.06 -5.08
N HIS A 55 -17.21 -2.09 -4.62
CA HIS A 55 -15.85 -2.38 -5.03
C HIS A 55 -15.73 -3.63 -5.90
N THR A 56 -14.74 -3.62 -6.79
CA THR A 56 -14.24 -4.82 -7.44
C THR A 56 -13.14 -5.42 -6.57
N ILE A 57 -13.31 -6.67 -6.16
CA ILE A 57 -12.42 -7.35 -5.18
C ILE A 57 -12.12 -8.75 -5.69
N ASP A 58 -10.87 -8.99 -6.08
CA ASP A 58 -10.44 -10.28 -6.60
C ASP A 58 -10.56 -11.36 -5.51
N GLY A 59 -10.94 -12.58 -5.92
CA GLY A 59 -11.19 -13.72 -5.01
C GLY A 59 -12.52 -13.68 -4.23
N VAL A 60 -13.27 -12.57 -4.27
CA VAL A 60 -14.58 -12.44 -3.62
C VAL A 60 -15.70 -12.59 -4.65
N ARG A 61 -16.57 -13.58 -4.46
CA ARG A 61 -17.66 -13.89 -5.39
C ARG A 61 -18.64 -12.73 -5.51
N GLY A 62 -18.87 -12.28 -6.74
CA GLY A 62 -19.85 -11.23 -7.04
C GLY A 62 -19.39 -9.80 -6.73
N ALA A 63 -18.17 -9.63 -6.18
CA ALA A 63 -17.61 -8.30 -5.92
C ALA A 63 -17.08 -7.67 -7.22
N ARG A 64 -17.99 -7.05 -7.97
CA ARG A 64 -17.71 -6.37 -9.25
C ARG A 64 -18.23 -4.93 -9.26
N GLY A 65 -18.43 -4.34 -8.08
CA GLY A 65 -18.87 -2.96 -7.94
C GLY A 65 -17.86 -1.98 -8.55
N LYS A 66 -18.37 -0.84 -9.02
CA LYS A 66 -17.57 0.22 -9.65
C LYS A 66 -17.87 1.62 -9.08
N VAL A 67 -18.65 1.68 -8.00
CA VAL A 67 -18.95 2.94 -7.30
C VAL A 67 -17.72 3.40 -6.52
N GLY A 68 -17.06 2.45 -5.83
CA GLY A 68 -15.76 2.64 -5.22
C GLY A 68 -14.62 2.21 -6.16
N PRO A 69 -13.36 2.56 -5.81
CA PRO A 69 -12.19 2.13 -6.57
C PRO A 69 -12.02 0.60 -6.54
N GLU A 70 -11.35 0.06 -7.55
CA GLU A 70 -10.97 -1.35 -7.56
C GLU A 70 -9.90 -1.65 -6.50
N LEU A 71 -10.00 -2.82 -5.83
CA LEU A 71 -9.11 -3.19 -4.74
C LEU A 71 -8.10 -4.29 -5.09
N ARG A 72 -7.99 -4.67 -6.37
CA ARG A 72 -7.14 -5.77 -6.87
C ARG A 72 -5.68 -5.71 -6.40
N ASN A 73 -5.12 -4.51 -6.30
CA ASN A 73 -3.74 -4.28 -5.90
C ASN A 73 -3.66 -3.47 -4.60
N TYR A 74 -4.59 -3.73 -3.67
CA TYR A 74 -4.70 -2.94 -2.45
C TYR A 74 -3.40 -2.95 -1.63
N ALA A 75 -2.69 -4.08 -1.56
CA ALA A 75 -1.45 -4.18 -0.78
C ALA A 75 -0.33 -3.24 -1.26
N GLN A 76 -0.40 -2.74 -2.49
CA GLN A 76 0.58 -1.82 -3.08
C GLN A 76 0.21 -0.35 -2.89
N GLN A 77 -1.01 -0.08 -2.41
CA GLN A 77 -1.47 1.29 -2.20
C GLN A 77 -0.70 1.91 -1.04
N HIS A 78 -0.12 3.07 -1.26
CA HIS A 78 0.57 3.82 -0.21
C HIS A 78 -0.42 4.63 0.64
N LEU A 79 -1.53 5.05 0.03
CA LEU A 79 -2.55 5.86 0.66
C LEU A 79 -3.90 5.13 0.72
N LEU A 80 -4.47 5.07 1.92
CA LEU A 80 -5.84 4.68 2.19
C LEU A 80 -6.78 5.84 1.85
N ALA A 81 -7.79 5.57 1.02
CA ALA A 81 -8.78 6.53 0.55
C ALA A 81 -8.16 7.83 -0.04
N GLY A 82 -6.91 7.74 -0.50
CA GLY A 82 -6.17 8.85 -1.10
C GLY A 82 -5.65 9.91 -0.12
N PHE A 83 -5.72 9.71 1.20
CA PHE A 83 -5.31 10.76 2.16
C PHE A 83 -4.61 10.27 3.43
N LEU A 84 -4.82 9.03 3.87
CA LEU A 84 -4.13 8.47 5.04
C LEU A 84 -3.02 7.51 4.61
N PRO A 85 -1.91 7.40 5.36
CA PRO A 85 -0.96 6.30 5.15
C PRO A 85 -1.66 4.94 5.25
N ASN A 86 -1.43 4.04 4.31
CA ASN A 86 -2.02 2.70 4.32
C ASN A 86 -1.33 1.79 5.35
N THR A 87 -1.70 1.94 6.62
CA THR A 87 -1.26 1.08 7.72
C THR A 87 -2.41 0.22 8.22
N PRO A 88 -2.15 -0.95 8.85
CA PRO A 88 -3.20 -1.78 9.43
C PRO A 88 -4.12 -1.03 10.38
N GLN A 89 -3.55 -0.17 11.22
CA GLN A 89 -4.30 0.64 12.17
C GLN A 89 -5.27 1.58 11.46
N HIS A 90 -4.82 2.29 10.43
CA HIS A 90 -5.68 3.21 9.69
C HIS A 90 -6.75 2.47 8.89
N LEU A 91 -6.41 1.33 8.27
CA LEU A 91 -7.39 0.53 7.54
C LEU A 91 -8.46 -0.04 8.47
N VAL A 92 -8.09 -0.58 9.62
CA VAL A 92 -9.06 -1.06 10.61
C VAL A 92 -9.96 0.08 11.07
N ALA A 93 -9.40 1.25 11.42
CA ALA A 93 -10.20 2.41 11.81
C ALA A 93 -11.15 2.88 10.69
N TRP A 94 -10.67 2.89 9.44
CA TRP A 94 -11.49 3.22 8.28
C TRP A 94 -12.62 2.22 8.05
N LEU A 95 -12.40 0.93 8.23
CA LEU A 95 -13.44 -0.10 8.09
C LEU A 95 -14.52 0.00 9.17
N LEU A 96 -14.17 0.52 10.35
CA LEU A 96 -15.11 0.75 11.45
C LEU A 96 -15.98 1.99 11.21
N ASP A 97 -15.36 3.13 10.88
CA ASP A 97 -16.08 4.39 10.68
C ASP A 97 -15.39 5.30 9.64
N PRO A 98 -15.65 5.10 8.35
CA PRO A 98 -15.07 5.94 7.30
C PRO A 98 -15.46 7.43 7.45
N VAL A 99 -16.67 7.71 7.91
CA VAL A 99 -17.23 9.07 7.98
C VAL A 99 -16.54 9.88 9.07
N ALA A 100 -16.19 9.26 10.21
CA ALA A 100 -15.39 9.89 11.25
C ALA A 100 -13.97 10.25 10.77
N LEU A 101 -13.38 9.47 9.86
CA LEU A 101 -12.03 9.72 9.33
C LEU A 101 -12.03 10.69 8.14
N LYS A 102 -13.04 10.65 7.28
CA LYS A 102 -13.20 11.53 6.12
C LYS A 102 -14.66 11.95 5.95
N LEU A 103 -14.98 13.16 6.44
CA LEU A 103 -16.28 13.77 6.20
C LEU A 103 -16.59 13.82 4.69
N GLY A 104 -17.81 13.44 4.34
CA GLY A 104 -18.27 13.40 2.94
C GLY A 104 -17.74 12.21 2.12
N THR A 105 -17.10 11.21 2.74
CA THR A 105 -16.82 9.94 2.06
C THR A 105 -18.11 9.25 1.64
N GLY A 106 -18.10 8.63 0.46
CA GLY A 106 -19.22 7.81 -0.03
C GLY A 106 -19.25 6.39 0.54
N MET A 107 -18.21 5.97 1.28
CA MET A 107 -18.16 4.66 1.93
C MET A 107 -18.89 4.73 3.28
N PRO A 108 -19.98 3.96 3.49
CA PRO A 108 -20.68 3.95 4.77
C PRO A 108 -19.97 3.08 5.81
N ALA A 109 -20.33 3.25 7.08
CA ALA A 109 -19.97 2.32 8.13
C ALA A 109 -20.75 1.01 7.96
N GLN A 110 -20.05 -0.11 7.76
CA GLN A 110 -20.69 -1.40 7.50
C GLN A 110 -21.19 -2.11 8.76
N GLY A 111 -20.83 -1.60 9.95
CA GLY A 111 -21.19 -2.22 11.22
C GLY A 111 -20.29 -3.41 11.60
N LEU A 112 -19.07 -3.45 11.07
CA LEU A 112 -18.04 -4.41 11.49
C LEU A 112 -17.63 -4.15 12.94
N THR A 113 -17.35 -5.20 13.69
CA THR A 113 -16.55 -5.12 14.91
C THR A 113 -15.07 -4.95 14.59
N GLU A 114 -14.26 -4.55 15.57
CA GLU A 114 -12.81 -4.41 15.36
C GLU A 114 -12.16 -5.74 14.95
N ALA A 115 -12.58 -6.85 15.56
CA ALA A 115 -12.06 -8.17 15.21
C ALA A 115 -12.36 -8.52 13.74
N GLU A 116 -13.61 -8.33 13.30
CA GLU A 116 -14.00 -8.55 11.90
C GLU A 116 -13.24 -7.61 10.95
N ALA A 117 -13.07 -6.35 11.32
CA ALA A 117 -12.29 -5.39 10.53
C ALA A 117 -10.82 -5.82 10.38
N ARG A 118 -10.20 -6.44 11.39
CA ARG A 118 -8.85 -7.00 11.28
C ARG A 118 -8.78 -8.16 10.27
N HIS A 119 -9.77 -9.05 10.26
CA HIS A 119 -9.86 -10.12 9.27
C HIS A 119 -10.00 -9.56 7.85
N VAL A 120 -10.90 -8.60 7.65
CA VAL A 120 -11.11 -7.91 6.36
C VAL A 120 -9.82 -7.22 5.90
N ALA A 121 -9.18 -6.45 6.78
CA ALA A 121 -7.92 -5.77 6.50
C ALA A 121 -6.83 -6.78 6.09
N ALA A 122 -6.72 -7.91 6.79
CA ALA A 122 -5.74 -8.95 6.48
C ALA A 122 -5.93 -9.51 5.07
N TYR A 123 -7.18 -9.75 4.64
CA TYR A 123 -7.49 -10.14 3.26
C TYR A 123 -7.10 -9.07 2.25
N LEU A 124 -7.43 -7.80 2.50
CA LEU A 124 -7.07 -6.73 1.57
C LEU A 124 -5.54 -6.62 1.38
N TYR A 125 -4.74 -6.90 2.40
CA TYR A 125 -3.27 -6.95 2.27
C TYR A 125 -2.71 -8.20 1.58
N THR A 126 -3.56 -9.18 1.22
CA THR A 126 -3.16 -10.26 0.30
C THR A 126 -3.36 -9.88 -1.16
N LEU A 127 -4.12 -8.83 -1.46
CA LEU A 127 -4.47 -8.44 -2.83
C LEU A 127 -3.31 -7.72 -3.51
N GLY A 128 -2.83 -8.29 -4.62
CA GLY A 128 -1.78 -7.74 -5.47
C GLY A 128 -0.36 -7.96 -4.97
N ARG A 129 -0.11 -9.02 -4.20
CA ARG A 129 1.26 -9.38 -3.76
C ARG A 129 2.08 -10.08 -4.84
N GLU A 130 1.41 -10.77 -5.76
CA GLU A 130 2.05 -11.47 -6.89
C GLU A 130 2.63 -10.49 -7.91
N ASP A 131 2.02 -9.30 -8.01
CA ASP A 131 2.42 -8.25 -8.94
C ASP A 131 3.23 -7.13 -8.30
N LEU A 132 3.76 -7.34 -7.07
CA LEU A 132 4.89 -6.55 -6.56
C LEU A 132 6.11 -6.84 -7.46
N ARG A 133 6.09 -6.22 -8.65
CA ARG A 133 7.20 -6.27 -9.59
C ARG A 133 8.38 -5.62 -8.89
N VAL A 134 9.34 -6.46 -8.51
CA VAL A 134 10.73 -6.01 -8.38
C VAL A 134 11.03 -5.21 -9.63
N TYR A 135 11.42 -3.94 -9.46
CA TYR A 135 11.80 -3.05 -10.55
C TYR A 135 12.67 -3.84 -11.54
N PRO A 136 12.31 -3.94 -12.84
CA PRO A 136 13.27 -4.43 -13.82
C PRO A 136 14.51 -3.50 -13.77
N PRO A 137 15.71 -3.93 -14.18
CA PRO A 137 16.87 -3.05 -14.24
C PRO A 137 16.70 -2.04 -15.39
N ASP A 138 15.69 -1.19 -15.32
CA ASP A 138 15.61 -0.03 -16.18
C ASP A 138 16.75 0.91 -15.76
N PRO A 139 17.43 1.54 -16.72
CA PRO A 139 18.47 2.51 -16.40
C PRO A 139 17.86 3.62 -15.54
N PRO A 140 18.63 4.14 -14.55
CA PRO A 140 18.15 5.22 -13.72
C PRO A 140 17.64 6.37 -14.61
N LEU A 141 16.55 7.02 -14.16
CA LEU A 141 16.05 8.22 -14.84
C LEU A 141 17.23 9.16 -15.10
N PRO A 142 17.32 9.81 -16.28
CA PRO A 142 18.35 10.80 -16.53
C PRO A 142 18.15 11.97 -15.56
N LEU A 143 18.80 11.90 -14.40
CA LEU A 143 18.82 12.96 -13.43
C LEU A 143 19.66 14.10 -13.98
N ARG A 144 19.36 15.33 -13.59
CA ARG A 144 20.22 16.47 -13.92
C ARG A 144 21.59 16.22 -13.28
N GLU A 145 22.60 16.04 -14.10
CA GLU A 145 23.99 15.94 -13.64
C GLU A 145 24.31 17.17 -12.76
N PRO A 146 24.86 16.96 -11.54
CA PRO A 146 25.01 18.02 -10.54
C PRO A 146 25.88 19.19 -11.01
N ASP A 147 26.76 18.95 -11.97
CA ASP A 147 27.74 19.84 -12.58
C ASP A 147 27.26 20.55 -13.85
N LYS A 148 26.18 20.09 -14.49
CA LYS A 148 25.71 20.67 -15.77
C LYS A 148 24.89 21.96 -15.63
N ALA A 149 24.47 22.34 -14.43
CA ALA A 149 23.58 23.50 -14.24
C ALA A 149 24.26 24.82 -13.87
N MET A 150 25.58 24.86 -13.66
CA MET A 150 26.24 26.13 -13.32
C MET A 150 26.61 26.95 -14.56
N THR A 151 26.81 26.33 -15.73
CA THR A 151 27.29 27.02 -16.94
C THR A 151 26.20 27.71 -17.76
N ASP A 152 24.93 27.36 -17.55
CA ASP A 152 23.81 27.93 -18.31
C ASP A 152 23.17 29.17 -17.63
N LEU A 153 23.66 29.57 -16.45
CA LEU A 153 23.22 30.80 -15.76
C LEU A 153 24.00 32.06 -16.18
N ASP A 154 25.15 31.89 -16.85
CA ASP A 154 26.00 33.00 -17.33
C ASP A 154 25.81 33.32 -18.82
N ALA A 155 24.89 32.64 -19.51
CA ALA A 155 24.48 33.07 -20.84
C ALA A 155 23.73 34.40 -20.71
N PRO A 156 24.15 35.48 -21.41
CA PRO A 156 23.43 36.73 -21.35
C PRO A 156 21.99 36.49 -21.80
N ALA A 157 21.03 36.94 -21.01
CA ALA A 157 19.62 36.96 -21.37
C ALA A 157 19.42 37.89 -22.58
N THR A 158 19.70 37.39 -23.78
CA THR A 158 19.41 38.08 -25.04
C THR A 158 18.03 37.66 -25.53
N ASP A 159 17.02 38.04 -24.76
CA ASP A 159 15.65 38.35 -25.20
C ASP A 159 14.91 38.87 -23.97
N ALA A 160 14.80 40.18 -23.89
CA ALA A 160 13.89 40.83 -22.95
C ALA A 160 12.49 40.93 -23.58
N SER A 161 11.68 39.86 -23.58
CA SER A 161 10.24 40.00 -23.87
C SER A 161 9.34 38.79 -23.58
N GLU A 162 9.41 38.10 -22.44
CA GLU A 162 8.30 37.21 -22.01
C GLU A 162 7.99 37.26 -20.49
N THR A 163 7.75 38.46 -19.96
CA THR A 163 7.13 38.67 -18.63
C THR A 163 5.72 39.25 -18.71
N THR A 164 4.96 38.89 -19.74
CA THR A 164 3.52 39.18 -19.76
C THR A 164 2.78 38.10 -18.96
N PRO A 165 2.02 38.43 -17.90
CA PRO A 165 1.24 37.45 -17.17
C PRO A 165 0.21 36.79 -18.10
N ARG A 166 0.27 35.46 -18.27
CA ARG A 166 -0.71 34.68 -19.05
C ARG A 166 -2.10 34.58 -18.38
N THR A 167 -2.44 35.49 -17.47
CA THR A 167 -3.80 35.65 -16.96
C THR A 167 -4.63 36.46 -17.95
N ARG A 168 -4.98 35.85 -19.09
CA ARG A 168 -6.09 36.36 -19.90
C ARG A 168 -7.37 36.09 -19.13
N ARG A 169 -7.91 37.14 -18.51
CA ARG A 169 -9.25 37.14 -17.89
C ARG A 169 -10.25 36.64 -18.95
N ILE A 170 -10.86 35.49 -18.73
CA ILE A 170 -11.97 35.02 -19.56
C ILE A 170 -13.15 35.96 -19.28
N ALA A 171 -13.30 36.99 -20.10
CA ALA A 171 -14.53 37.78 -20.12
C ALA A 171 -15.58 36.95 -20.87
N PRO A 172 -16.80 36.76 -20.31
CA PRO A 172 -17.87 36.12 -21.06
C PRO A 172 -18.26 37.00 -22.25
N ASP A 173 -18.36 36.38 -23.41
CA ASP A 173 -18.82 37.01 -24.65
C ASP A 173 -20.33 37.25 -24.58
N LEU A 174 -20.71 38.50 -24.31
CA LEU A 174 -22.11 38.94 -24.24
C LEU A 174 -22.76 39.11 -25.63
N SER A 175 -22.08 38.75 -26.73
CA SER A 175 -22.66 38.85 -28.09
C SER A 175 -23.51 37.64 -28.49
N LYS A 176 -23.57 36.59 -27.66
CA LYS A 176 -24.51 35.47 -27.86
C LYS A 176 -25.73 35.62 -26.96
N GLU A 177 -26.64 36.51 -27.36
CA GLU A 177 -28.03 36.35 -26.92
C GLU A 177 -28.66 35.12 -27.60
N PRO A 178 -29.51 34.37 -26.89
CA PRO A 178 -30.24 33.27 -27.50
C PRO A 178 -31.25 33.81 -28.51
N LYS A 179 -31.19 33.30 -29.75
CA LYS A 179 -32.31 33.47 -30.67
C LYS A 179 -33.55 32.80 -30.06
N SER A 180 -34.62 33.60 -29.98
CA SER A 180 -36.00 33.18 -29.73
C SER A 180 -36.44 32.02 -30.62
#